data_AF-A0A8I5YUY5-F1
#
_entry.id   AF-A0A8I5YUY5-F1
#
_cell.length_a   1.000
_cell.length_b   1.000
_cell.length_c   1.000
_cell.angle_alpha   90.00
_cell.angle_beta   90.00
_cell.angle_gamma   90.00
#
_symmetry.space_group_name_H-M   'P 1'
#
loop_
_entity.id
_entity.type
_entity.pdbx_description
1 polymer ?
#
loop_
_entity_poly.entity_id
_entity_poly.type
_entity_poly.pdbx_seq_one_letter_code
_entity_poly.pdbx_strand_id
1 'polypeptide(L)'
;MDMWTALLILQALLLPSLADGATPALHFVAVGDWGGVPNAPFHTAREMANAKEIARTVQILGADFILSLGDNFYFTGVQDVNDKRFQETFEDVFSDRSLRKVPWYVLAGNHDHLGNVSAQIAYSKISKRWNFPSPFYRLHFKIPRTNVSVAIFMLDTVTLCGNSDDFLSQQPERPRDVKLARTQLSWLKKQLAAAREDYVLVAGHYPVWSIAEHGPTHCLVKQLRPLLATYGVTAYLCGHDHNLQAHPPADMGRRKSKRKPPPKKKMTGTLETQFTCPFCNHEKSCDVKMDRARNTGVISCTVCLEEFQTPITYLSEPVDVYSDWIDACEAANQ
;
A
#
# COMPACT_ATOMS: atom_id res chain seq x y z
N MET A 1 17.94 -53.55 34.57
CA MET A 1 17.55 -52.35 33.80
C MET A 1 17.02 -52.86 32.48
N ASP A 2 15.71 -53.04 32.42
CA ASP A 2 15.03 -53.75 31.34
C ASP A 2 14.95 -52.93 30.06
N MET A 3 15.15 -53.62 28.94
CA MET A 3 15.13 -53.11 27.56
C MET A 3 13.78 -52.48 27.15
N TRP A 4 12.77 -52.53 28.03
CA TRP A 4 11.44 -51.99 27.83
C TRP A 4 11.27 -50.52 28.27
N THR A 5 12.13 -49.99 29.15
CA THR A 5 12.07 -48.56 29.53
C THR A 5 12.71 -47.63 28.49
N ALA A 6 13.56 -48.14 27.60
CA ALA A 6 14.18 -47.34 26.53
C ALA A 6 13.22 -47.04 25.36
N LEU A 7 12.19 -47.87 25.13
CA LEU A 7 11.27 -47.70 24.00
C LEU A 7 10.21 -46.61 24.24
N LEU A 8 9.86 -46.34 25.50
CA LEU A 8 8.90 -45.30 25.88
C LEU A 8 9.48 -43.89 25.80
N ILE A 9 10.80 -43.73 25.89
CA ILE A 9 11.47 -42.43 25.77
C ILE A 9 11.67 -42.04 24.29
N LEU A 10 11.86 -43.02 23.38
CA LEU A 10 12.00 -42.72 21.95
C LEU A 10 10.68 -42.43 21.23
N GLN A 11 9.53 -42.87 21.74
CA GLN A 11 8.22 -42.54 21.16
C GLN A 11 7.73 -41.12 21.52
N ALA A 12 8.36 -40.44 22.48
CA ALA A 12 8.02 -39.06 22.84
C ALA A 12 8.66 -37.99 21.91
N LEU A 13 9.56 -38.39 20.99
CA LEU A 13 10.28 -37.49 20.07
C LEU A 13 9.71 -37.47 18.64
N LEU A 14 8.59 -38.15 18.39
CA LEU A 14 7.90 -38.17 17.10
C LEU A 14 6.43 -37.73 17.21
N LEU A 15 6.13 -36.86 18.17
CA LEU A 15 4.98 -35.98 18.02
C LEU A 15 5.41 -34.88 17.02
N PRO A 16 4.78 -34.76 15.84
CA PRO A 16 4.82 -33.49 15.14
C PRO A 16 4.37 -32.46 16.16
N SER A 17 5.16 -31.41 16.39
CA SER A 17 4.67 -30.22 17.08
C SER A 17 3.29 -29.95 16.50
N LEU A 18 2.26 -29.95 17.35
CA LEU A 18 0.90 -29.58 16.98
C LEU A 18 1.04 -28.37 16.06
N ALA A 19 0.76 -28.60 14.77
CA ALA A 19 0.84 -27.56 13.77
C ALA A 19 -0.05 -26.45 14.29
N ASP A 20 0.58 -25.33 14.62
CA ASP A 20 -0.11 -24.13 15.06
C ASP A 20 -1.29 -23.93 14.09
N GLY A 21 -2.52 -23.90 14.62
CA GLY A 21 -3.78 -23.95 13.86
C GLY A 21 -4.01 -22.75 12.94
N ALA A 22 -2.95 -21.99 12.63
CA ALA A 22 -2.92 -20.89 11.69
C ALA A 22 -3.22 -21.39 10.28
N THR A 23 -4.30 -20.84 9.71
CA THR A 23 -4.63 -21.02 8.29
C THR A 23 -3.47 -20.53 7.44
N PRO A 24 -2.93 -21.32 6.51
CA PRO A 24 -1.82 -20.87 5.68
C PRO A 24 -2.19 -19.62 4.87
N ALA A 25 -1.30 -18.64 4.87
CA ALA A 25 -1.51 -17.35 4.20
C ALA A 25 -0.17 -16.79 3.70
N LEU A 26 -0.27 -15.87 2.75
CA LEU A 26 0.82 -15.01 2.31
C LEU A 26 0.51 -13.60 2.84
N HIS A 27 1.40 -13.04 3.65
CA HIS A 27 1.22 -11.74 4.29
C HIS A 27 2.15 -10.71 3.66
N PHE A 28 1.66 -9.52 3.37
CA PHE A 28 2.50 -8.42 2.90
C PHE A 28 1.92 -7.08 3.32
N VAL A 29 2.80 -6.07 3.41
CA VAL A 29 2.42 -4.66 3.56
C VAL A 29 2.51 -4.00 2.18
N ALA A 30 1.59 -3.10 1.85
CA ALA A 30 1.70 -2.23 0.69
C ALA A 30 1.71 -0.77 1.16
N VAL A 31 2.71 0.00 0.75
CA VAL A 31 2.91 1.40 1.15
C VAL A 31 3.36 2.20 -0.07
N GLY A 32 2.72 3.32 -0.34
CA GLY A 32 3.13 4.28 -1.38
C GLY A 32 3.61 5.59 -0.74
N ASP A 33 4.24 6.44 -1.53
CA ASP A 33 4.32 7.88 -1.24
C ASP A 33 5.07 8.16 0.08
N TRP A 34 6.07 7.33 0.37
CA TRP A 34 6.80 7.34 1.64
C TRP A 34 8.13 8.09 1.58
N GLY A 35 8.53 8.59 0.40
CA GLY A 35 9.89 9.02 0.07
C GLY A 35 10.45 10.28 0.74
N GLY A 36 10.02 10.60 1.97
CA GLY A 36 10.58 11.67 2.79
C GLY A 36 10.59 13.04 2.13
N VAL A 37 11.70 13.77 2.30
CA VAL A 37 11.92 15.11 1.74
C VAL A 37 13.37 15.25 1.25
N PRO A 38 13.69 16.17 0.32
CA PRO A 38 15.04 16.30 -0.22
C PRO A 38 16.00 17.10 0.69
N ASN A 39 15.49 17.80 1.70
CA ASN A 39 16.30 18.53 2.68
C ASN A 39 16.48 17.72 3.97
N ALA A 40 17.56 17.97 4.69
CA ALA A 40 17.79 17.35 5.99
C ALA A 40 16.57 17.58 6.94
N PRO A 41 16.14 16.56 7.69
CA PRO A 41 16.80 15.26 7.91
C PRO A 41 16.46 14.16 6.88
N PHE A 42 15.91 14.50 5.72
CA PHE A 42 15.57 13.63 4.59
C PHE A 42 14.41 12.65 4.80
N HIS A 43 13.73 12.77 5.94
CA HIS A 43 12.52 12.06 6.27
C HIS A 43 11.51 12.98 6.95
N THR A 44 10.26 12.54 7.05
CA THR A 44 9.19 13.28 7.75
C THR A 44 8.75 12.57 9.04
N ALA A 45 8.01 13.28 9.89
CA ALA A 45 7.39 12.67 11.06
C ALA A 45 6.40 11.55 10.67
N ARG A 46 5.64 11.74 9.58
CA ARG A 46 4.69 10.74 9.06
C ARG A 46 5.38 9.48 8.56
N GLU A 47 6.48 9.64 7.83
CA GLU A 47 7.29 8.52 7.37
C GLU A 47 7.86 7.71 8.54
N MET A 48 8.44 8.38 9.54
CA MET A 48 8.97 7.72 10.74
C MET A 48 7.89 7.03 11.57
N ALA A 49 6.70 7.62 11.67
CA ALA A 49 5.56 7.00 12.36
C ALA A 49 5.09 5.72 11.62
N ASN A 50 4.95 5.80 10.30
CA ASN A 50 4.61 4.64 9.47
C ASN A 50 5.67 3.55 9.53
N ALA A 51 6.96 3.90 9.49
CA ALA A 51 8.06 2.92 9.60
C ALA A 51 7.99 2.12 10.90
N LYS A 52 7.73 2.79 12.04
CA LYS A 52 7.52 2.14 13.34
C LYS A 52 6.29 1.23 13.36
N GLU A 53 5.18 1.69 12.77
CA GLU A 53 3.94 0.92 12.77
C GLU A 53 3.98 -0.28 11.83
N ILE A 54 4.66 -0.16 10.69
CA ILE A 54 5.00 -1.28 9.82
C ILE A 54 5.89 -2.27 10.57
N ALA A 55 6.93 -1.80 11.27
CA ALA A 55 7.80 -2.66 12.07
C ALA A 55 7.04 -3.45 13.15
N ARG A 56 6.10 -2.79 13.84
CA ARG A 56 5.22 -3.40 14.84
C ARG A 56 4.27 -4.43 14.22
N THR A 57 3.67 -4.07 13.08
CA THR A 57 2.77 -4.96 12.32
C THR A 57 3.49 -6.22 11.88
N VAL A 58 4.69 -6.08 11.29
CA VAL A 58 5.52 -7.23 10.88
C VAL A 58 5.93 -8.07 12.08
N GLN A 59 6.24 -7.47 13.22
CA GLN A 59 6.61 -8.21 14.42
C GLN A 59 5.45 -9.04 14.98
N ILE A 60 4.22 -8.53 14.92
CA ILE A 60 3.04 -9.17 15.54
C ILE A 60 2.34 -10.14 14.57
N LEU A 61 2.15 -9.74 13.31
CA LEU A 61 1.36 -10.48 12.32
C LEU A 61 2.22 -11.22 11.29
N GLY A 62 3.50 -10.86 11.18
CA GLY A 62 4.39 -11.34 10.12
C GLY A 62 4.12 -10.67 8.78
N ALA A 63 5.17 -10.56 7.96
CA ALA A 63 5.06 -10.22 6.54
C ALA A 63 6.15 -10.97 5.76
N ASP A 64 5.75 -11.58 4.65
CA ASP A 64 6.65 -12.25 3.72
C ASP A 64 7.41 -11.24 2.85
N PHE A 65 6.81 -10.08 2.57
CA PHE A 65 7.41 -8.97 1.83
C PHE A 65 6.68 -7.64 2.06
N ILE A 66 7.27 -6.56 1.57
CA ILE A 66 6.67 -5.22 1.49
C ILE A 66 6.61 -4.81 0.01
N LEU A 67 5.50 -4.24 -0.43
CA LEU A 67 5.35 -3.60 -1.74
C LEU A 67 5.46 -2.09 -1.59
N SER A 68 6.42 -1.49 -2.28
CA SER A 68 6.39 -0.04 -2.50
C SER A 68 5.51 0.27 -3.71
N LEU A 69 4.63 1.27 -3.58
CA LEU A 69 3.72 1.72 -4.63
C LEU A 69 4.19 3.02 -5.32
N GLY A 70 5.49 3.33 -5.26
CA GLY A 70 6.11 4.46 -5.96
C GLY A 70 6.22 5.72 -5.11
N ASP A 71 6.83 6.74 -5.71
CA ASP A 71 7.30 7.97 -5.06
C ASP A 71 8.21 7.66 -3.87
N ASN A 72 9.23 6.88 -4.18
CA ASN A 72 10.18 6.33 -3.23
C ASN A 72 11.13 7.40 -2.68
N PHE A 73 11.38 8.48 -3.43
CA PHE A 73 12.24 9.58 -3.00
C PHE A 73 11.73 10.94 -3.52
N TYR A 74 11.07 11.71 -2.67
CA TYR A 74 10.63 13.07 -3.01
C TYR A 74 11.79 14.07 -3.02
N PHE A 75 11.74 15.15 -3.81
CA PHE A 75 10.75 15.45 -4.87
C PHE A 75 11.24 15.09 -6.27
N THR A 76 12.50 14.69 -6.43
CA THR A 76 13.11 14.45 -7.76
C THR A 76 13.94 13.18 -7.80
N GLY A 77 13.51 12.16 -7.06
CA GLY A 77 14.17 10.86 -7.04
C GLY A 77 15.59 10.92 -6.47
N VAL A 78 16.44 10.07 -7.01
CA VAL A 78 17.87 9.95 -6.71
C VAL A 78 18.71 10.28 -7.93
N GLN A 79 19.97 10.69 -7.73
CA GLN A 79 20.88 11.05 -8.82
C GLN A 79 21.58 9.83 -9.43
N ASP A 80 22.12 8.96 -8.57
CA ASP A 80 22.80 7.73 -8.96
C ASP A 80 22.70 6.66 -7.86
N VAL A 81 23.34 5.51 -8.07
CA VAL A 81 23.21 4.33 -7.18
C VAL A 81 23.88 4.53 -5.81
N ASN A 82 24.75 5.53 -5.68
CA ASN A 82 25.45 5.89 -4.44
C ASN A 82 24.80 7.10 -3.74
N ASP A 83 23.65 7.58 -4.23
CA ASP A 83 22.94 8.70 -3.62
C ASP A 83 22.59 8.37 -2.17
N LYS A 84 23.01 9.25 -1.25
CA LYS A 84 22.81 9.09 0.20
C LYS A 84 21.33 9.02 0.59
N ARG A 85 20.41 9.45 -0.27
CA ARG A 85 18.96 9.29 -0.08
C ARG A 85 18.54 7.84 0.13
N PHE A 86 19.24 6.88 -0.47
CA PHE A 86 18.98 5.46 -0.19
C PHE A 86 19.20 5.13 1.30
N GLN A 87 20.22 5.70 1.93
CA GLN A 87 20.48 5.49 3.35
C GLN A 87 19.53 6.34 4.21
N GLU A 88 19.49 7.64 3.97
CA GLU A 88 18.84 8.60 4.87
C GLU A 88 17.30 8.53 4.82
N THR A 89 16.71 8.13 3.68
CA THR A 89 15.25 8.03 3.50
C THR A 89 14.76 6.58 3.50
N PHE A 90 15.58 5.58 3.12
CA PHE A 90 15.12 4.18 3.11
C PHE A 90 15.79 3.32 4.19
N GLU A 91 17.11 3.15 4.15
CA GLU A 91 17.76 2.16 5.01
C GLU A 91 17.68 2.51 6.50
N ASP A 92 17.90 3.78 6.85
CA ASP A 92 17.93 4.25 8.24
C ASP A 92 16.52 4.45 8.82
N VAL A 93 15.55 4.84 7.97
CA VAL A 93 14.13 4.97 8.33
C VAL A 93 13.52 3.60 8.64
N PHE A 94 13.65 2.64 7.72
CA PHE A 94 13.09 1.28 7.88
C PHE A 94 14.10 0.32 8.54
N SER A 95 14.83 0.78 9.56
CA SER A 95 15.99 0.07 10.15
C SER A 95 15.67 -0.88 11.31
N ASP A 96 14.41 -0.88 11.77
CA ASP A 96 13.91 -1.72 12.85
C ASP A 96 14.22 -3.21 12.63
N ARG A 97 14.56 -3.92 13.71
CA ARG A 97 15.06 -5.31 13.62
C ARG A 97 14.08 -6.25 12.93
N SER A 98 12.78 -6.03 13.10
CA SER A 98 11.72 -6.82 12.44
C SER A 98 11.68 -6.62 10.92
N LEU A 99 12.21 -5.51 10.40
CA LEU A 99 12.17 -5.16 8.97
C LEU A 99 13.46 -5.47 8.21
N ARG A 100 14.60 -5.62 8.90
CA ARG A 100 15.94 -5.73 8.27
C ARG A 100 16.08 -6.82 7.20
N LYS A 101 15.29 -7.89 7.30
CA LYS A 101 15.34 -9.03 6.38
C LYS A 101 14.10 -9.17 5.50
N VAL A 102 13.09 -8.33 5.70
CA VAL A 102 11.86 -8.40 4.91
C VAL A 102 12.15 -7.80 3.53
N PRO A 103 11.97 -8.57 2.44
CA PRO A 103 12.22 -8.07 1.10
C PRO A 103 11.17 -7.02 0.70
N TRP A 104 11.63 -5.97 0.05
CA TRP A 104 10.83 -4.95 -0.60
C TRP A 104 10.80 -5.22 -2.10
N TYR A 105 9.61 -5.22 -2.68
CA TYR A 105 9.39 -5.22 -4.12
C TYR A 105 8.88 -3.84 -4.53
N VAL A 106 9.63 -3.18 -5.40
CA VAL A 106 9.48 -1.75 -5.65
C VAL A 106 9.04 -1.48 -7.09
N LEU A 107 8.22 -0.44 -7.26
CA LEU A 107 7.96 0.21 -8.54
C LEU A 107 8.20 1.72 -8.39
N ALA A 108 8.28 2.44 -9.52
CA ALA A 108 8.55 3.89 -9.53
C ALA A 108 7.26 4.72 -9.67
N GLY A 109 7.23 5.88 -9.02
CA GLY A 109 6.22 6.93 -9.19
C GLY A 109 6.72 8.13 -10.02
N ASN A 110 5.94 9.21 -10.07
CA ASN A 110 6.30 10.38 -10.88
C ASN A 110 7.55 11.09 -10.37
N HIS A 111 7.70 11.25 -9.06
CA HIS A 111 8.86 11.94 -8.49
C HIS A 111 10.15 11.15 -8.70
N ASP A 112 10.06 9.82 -8.73
CA ASP A 112 11.21 8.95 -9.04
C ASP A 112 11.71 9.16 -10.48
N HIS A 113 10.78 9.34 -11.42
CA HIS A 113 11.04 9.57 -12.85
C HIS A 113 11.54 10.99 -13.17
N LEU A 114 11.41 11.94 -12.25
CA LEU A 114 12.12 13.23 -12.33
C LEU A 114 13.63 13.06 -12.07
N GLY A 115 14.01 12.00 -11.35
CA GLY A 115 15.39 11.60 -11.10
C GLY A 115 15.86 10.44 -11.96
N ASN A 116 16.70 9.58 -11.38
CA ASN A 116 17.30 8.43 -12.06
C ASN A 116 16.70 7.09 -11.59
N VAL A 117 15.62 6.65 -12.22
CA VAL A 117 15.00 5.33 -11.93
C VAL A 117 15.96 4.16 -12.20
N SER A 118 16.90 4.30 -13.15
CA SER A 118 17.91 3.26 -13.40
C SER A 118 18.85 3.07 -12.21
N ALA A 119 19.10 4.12 -11.42
CA ALA A 119 19.83 4.02 -10.17
C ALA A 119 19.06 3.22 -9.11
N GLN A 120 17.75 3.43 -8.99
CA GLN A 120 16.89 2.63 -8.10
C GLN A 120 16.88 1.15 -8.51
N ILE A 121 16.84 0.84 -9.81
CA ILE A 121 16.99 -0.53 -10.31
C ILE A 121 18.38 -1.09 -9.97
N ALA A 122 19.45 -0.30 -10.18
CA ALA A 122 20.82 -0.72 -9.88
C ALA A 122 21.05 -0.96 -8.38
N TYR A 123 20.33 -0.25 -7.50
CA TYR A 123 20.44 -0.38 -6.05
C TYR A 123 20.07 -1.77 -5.54
N SER A 124 19.30 -2.55 -6.32
CA SER A 124 19.05 -3.97 -6.03
C SER A 124 20.30 -4.86 -5.99
N LYS A 125 21.41 -4.40 -6.56
CA LYS A 125 22.70 -5.10 -6.46
C LYS A 125 23.47 -4.72 -5.19
N ILE A 126 23.05 -3.66 -4.49
CA ILE A 126 23.69 -3.15 -3.27
C ILE A 126 22.91 -3.62 -2.04
N SER A 127 21.61 -3.31 -1.97
CA SER A 127 20.76 -3.70 -0.85
C SER A 127 20.03 -5.01 -1.10
N LYS A 128 20.26 -6.00 -0.23
CA LYS A 128 19.64 -7.34 -0.33
C LYS A 128 18.12 -7.32 -0.20
N ARG A 129 17.57 -6.32 0.48
CA ARG A 129 16.12 -6.20 0.68
C ARG A 129 15.44 -5.34 -0.38
N TRP A 130 16.19 -4.60 -1.20
CA TRP A 130 15.63 -3.77 -2.27
C TRP A 130 15.53 -4.56 -3.58
N ASN A 131 14.32 -4.91 -4.02
CA ASN A 131 14.11 -5.69 -5.25
C ASN A 131 13.32 -4.86 -6.28
N PHE A 132 14.04 -4.31 -7.25
CA PHE A 132 13.50 -3.54 -8.37
C PHE A 132 14.22 -3.94 -9.67
N PRO A 133 13.89 -5.11 -10.27
CA PRO A 133 14.69 -5.70 -11.35
C PRO A 133 14.57 -5.00 -12.71
N SER A 134 13.42 -4.36 -12.97
CA SER A 134 13.10 -3.61 -14.19
C SER A 134 11.90 -2.70 -13.93
N PRO A 135 11.62 -1.69 -14.78
CA PRO A 135 10.50 -0.77 -14.56
C PRO A 135 9.15 -1.47 -14.37
N PHE A 136 8.89 -2.52 -15.16
CA PHE A 136 7.74 -3.40 -15.00
C PHE A 136 8.19 -4.86 -14.99
N TYR A 137 7.56 -5.69 -14.15
CA TYR A 137 7.94 -7.09 -13.94
C TYR A 137 6.82 -7.90 -13.30
N ARG A 138 7.02 -9.22 -13.24
CA ARG A 138 6.08 -10.18 -12.64
C ARG A 138 6.72 -10.84 -11.43
N LEU A 139 5.97 -10.90 -10.34
CA LEU A 139 6.25 -11.72 -9.17
C LEU A 139 5.33 -12.94 -9.16
N HIS A 140 5.83 -14.03 -8.59
CA HIS A 140 5.08 -15.27 -8.40
C HIS A 140 5.39 -15.84 -7.01
N PHE A 141 4.34 -16.15 -6.27
CA PHE A 141 4.41 -16.70 -4.92
C PHE A 141 3.54 -17.94 -4.80
N LYS A 142 3.92 -18.84 -3.90
CA LYS A 142 3.06 -19.92 -3.41
C LYS A 142 2.71 -19.64 -1.95
N ILE A 143 1.44 -19.81 -1.59
CA ILE A 143 1.04 -19.75 -0.18
C ILE A 143 1.66 -20.96 0.52
N PRO A 144 2.47 -20.76 1.58
CA PRO A 144 3.18 -21.84 2.25
C PRO A 144 2.26 -23.00 2.63
N ARG A 145 2.73 -24.24 2.47
CA ARG A 145 1.95 -25.46 2.80
C ARG A 145 0.66 -25.65 1.98
N THR A 146 0.50 -24.97 0.84
CA THR A 146 -0.63 -25.16 -0.08
C THR A 146 -0.17 -25.22 -1.54
N ASN A 147 -1.08 -25.59 -2.45
CA ASN A 147 -0.88 -25.46 -3.90
C ASN A 147 -1.41 -24.13 -4.48
N VAL A 148 -1.88 -23.22 -3.61
CA VAL A 148 -2.43 -21.93 -4.03
C VAL A 148 -1.28 -20.99 -4.41
N SER A 149 -1.43 -20.30 -5.54
CA SER A 149 -0.43 -19.43 -6.12
C SER A 149 -0.96 -18.01 -6.34
N VAL A 150 -0.05 -17.03 -6.25
CA VAL A 150 -0.33 -15.61 -6.39
C VAL A 150 0.63 -15.01 -7.41
N ALA A 151 0.11 -14.30 -8.41
CA ALA A 151 0.89 -13.45 -9.30
C ALA A 151 0.68 -11.98 -8.95
N ILE A 152 1.75 -11.20 -8.99
CA ILE A 152 1.69 -9.74 -8.87
C ILE A 152 2.40 -9.13 -10.08
N PHE A 153 1.68 -8.33 -10.86
CA PHE A 153 2.24 -7.59 -11.99
C PHE A 153 2.55 -6.16 -11.57
N MET A 154 3.83 -5.85 -11.46
CA MET A 154 4.34 -4.53 -11.09
C MET A 154 4.48 -3.70 -12.38
N LEU A 155 3.77 -2.59 -12.45
CA LEU A 155 3.74 -1.69 -13.61
C LEU A 155 4.51 -0.41 -13.33
N ASP A 156 5.04 0.16 -14.41
CA ASP A 156 5.54 1.53 -14.42
C ASP A 156 4.49 2.41 -15.13
N THR A 157 3.63 3.05 -14.33
CA THR A 157 2.50 3.83 -14.86
C THR A 157 2.95 5.14 -15.50
N VAL A 158 4.12 5.66 -15.12
CA VAL A 158 4.72 6.89 -15.68
C VAL A 158 5.14 6.66 -17.13
N THR A 159 5.88 5.59 -17.42
CA THR A 159 6.26 5.23 -18.80
C THR A 159 5.05 4.80 -19.64
N LEU A 160 3.97 4.32 -19.02
CA LEU A 160 2.74 3.94 -19.70
C LEU A 160 1.87 5.15 -20.08
N CYS A 161 1.76 6.15 -19.20
CA CYS A 161 0.78 7.24 -19.31
C CYS A 161 1.38 8.63 -19.48
N GLY A 162 2.64 8.84 -19.13
CA GLY A 162 3.27 10.15 -18.98
C GLY A 162 3.62 10.44 -17.53
N ASN A 163 4.55 11.37 -17.31
CA ASN A 163 4.79 11.89 -15.96
C ASN A 163 3.80 13.03 -15.68
N SER A 164 3.07 12.96 -14.58
CA SER A 164 2.12 13.98 -14.12
C SER A 164 2.79 15.35 -13.95
N ASP A 165 4.04 15.36 -13.47
CA ASP A 165 4.81 16.59 -13.23
C ASP A 165 5.24 17.32 -14.51
N ASP A 166 5.12 16.68 -15.69
CA ASP A 166 5.38 17.32 -16.99
C ASP A 166 4.24 18.29 -17.40
N PHE A 167 3.09 18.26 -16.70
CA PHE A 167 1.88 18.97 -17.07
C PHE A 167 1.35 19.86 -15.93
N LEU A 168 0.90 21.07 -16.27
CA LEU A 168 0.29 21.99 -15.29
C LEU A 168 -0.97 21.41 -14.61
N SER A 169 -1.65 20.48 -15.28
CA SER A 169 -2.82 19.78 -14.77
C SER A 169 -2.48 18.76 -13.67
N GLN A 170 -1.19 18.43 -13.49
CA GLN A 170 -0.73 17.31 -12.67
C GLN A 170 -1.40 15.98 -13.05
N GLN A 171 -1.81 15.85 -14.31
CA GLN A 171 -2.35 14.62 -14.89
C GLN A 171 -1.40 14.09 -15.95
N PRO A 172 -1.18 12.77 -16.04
CA PRO A 172 -0.37 12.19 -17.09
C PRO A 172 -1.15 12.19 -18.41
N GLU A 173 -0.95 13.22 -19.23
CA GLU A 173 -1.73 13.42 -20.47
C GLU A 173 -1.24 12.54 -21.64
N ARG A 174 0.07 12.27 -21.70
CA ARG A 174 0.69 11.44 -22.75
C ARG A 174 2.04 10.86 -22.32
N PRO A 175 2.38 9.62 -22.73
CA PRO A 175 3.69 9.05 -22.45
C PRO A 175 4.78 9.76 -23.26
N ARG A 176 5.95 9.92 -22.65
CA ARG A 176 7.15 10.47 -23.32
C ARG A 176 7.62 9.60 -24.48
N ASP A 177 7.58 8.27 -24.31
CA ASP A 177 7.86 7.29 -25.36
C ASP A 177 6.64 6.38 -25.59
N VAL A 178 5.91 6.65 -26.67
CA VAL A 178 4.72 5.88 -27.08
C VAL A 178 5.06 4.41 -27.39
N LYS A 179 6.27 4.13 -27.92
CA LYS A 179 6.68 2.76 -28.23
C LYS A 179 6.94 1.96 -26.95
N LEU A 180 7.55 2.57 -25.95
CA LEU A 180 7.73 1.95 -24.63
C LEU A 180 6.38 1.69 -23.96
N ALA A 181 5.49 2.68 -23.94
CA ALA A 181 4.12 2.52 -23.40
C ALA A 181 3.37 1.35 -24.07
N ARG A 182 3.39 1.26 -25.41
CA ARG A 182 2.78 0.15 -26.16
C ARG A 182 3.45 -1.19 -25.87
N THR A 183 4.77 -1.20 -25.64
CA THR A 183 5.52 -2.41 -25.30
C THR A 183 5.09 -2.94 -23.93
N GLN A 184 5.01 -2.07 -22.92
CA GLN A 184 4.56 -2.43 -21.58
C GLN A 184 3.11 -2.94 -21.59
N LEU A 185 2.19 -2.24 -22.27
CA LEU A 185 0.79 -2.66 -22.35
C LEU A 185 0.63 -4.01 -23.08
N SER A 186 1.41 -4.23 -24.14
CA SER A 186 1.42 -5.50 -24.88
C SER A 186 2.00 -6.64 -24.04
N TRP A 187 3.05 -6.36 -23.27
CA TRP A 187 3.62 -7.31 -22.30
C TRP A 187 2.57 -7.70 -21.26
N LEU A 188 1.90 -6.72 -20.63
CA LEU A 188 0.89 -6.97 -19.61
C LEU A 188 -0.26 -7.80 -20.15
N LYS A 189 -0.79 -7.44 -21.33
CA LYS A 189 -1.87 -8.21 -21.98
C LYS A 189 -1.49 -9.67 -22.22
N LYS A 190 -0.26 -9.93 -22.68
CA LYS A 190 0.25 -11.29 -22.88
C LYS A 190 0.38 -12.04 -21.55
N GLN A 191 0.91 -11.39 -20.52
CA GLN A 191 1.08 -12.00 -19.21
C GLN A 191 -0.26 -12.33 -18.54
N LEU A 192 -1.22 -11.41 -18.54
CA LEU A 192 -2.56 -11.63 -17.97
C LEU A 192 -3.31 -12.76 -18.69
N ALA A 193 -3.20 -12.85 -20.02
CA ALA A 193 -3.80 -13.95 -20.77
C ALA A 193 -3.18 -15.32 -20.44
N ALA A 194 -1.90 -15.34 -20.12
CA ALA A 194 -1.14 -16.55 -19.79
C ALA A 194 -1.17 -16.90 -18.29
N ALA A 195 -1.60 -15.98 -17.41
CA ALA A 195 -1.67 -16.21 -15.97
C ALA A 195 -2.59 -17.39 -15.64
N ARG A 196 -2.17 -18.22 -14.69
CA ARG A 196 -2.89 -19.41 -14.22
C ARG A 196 -2.97 -19.47 -12.70
N GLU A 197 -2.46 -18.45 -12.03
CA GLU A 197 -2.47 -18.31 -10.59
C GLU A 197 -3.89 -18.12 -10.05
N ASP A 198 -4.09 -18.61 -8.82
CA ASP A 198 -5.38 -18.55 -8.13
C ASP A 198 -5.77 -17.09 -7.79
N TYR A 199 -4.77 -16.27 -7.48
CA TYR A 199 -4.90 -14.83 -7.29
C TYR A 199 -3.97 -14.07 -8.23
N VAL A 200 -4.51 -13.04 -8.85
CA VAL A 200 -3.74 -12.14 -9.72
C VAL A 200 -3.93 -10.72 -9.22
N LEU A 201 -2.84 -10.07 -8.85
CA LEU A 201 -2.79 -8.67 -8.46
C LEU A 201 -2.04 -7.88 -9.53
N VAL A 202 -2.40 -6.62 -9.68
CA VAL A 202 -1.65 -5.65 -10.49
C VAL A 202 -1.34 -4.45 -9.60
N ALA A 203 -0.11 -3.95 -9.65
CA ALA A 203 0.29 -2.76 -8.89
C ALA A 203 0.92 -1.73 -9.82
N GLY A 204 0.66 -0.46 -9.57
CA GLY A 204 1.21 0.67 -10.31
C GLY A 204 1.07 1.92 -9.46
N HIS A 205 1.84 2.97 -9.74
CA HIS A 205 1.81 4.16 -8.90
C HIS A 205 0.48 4.92 -9.02
N TYR A 206 0.06 5.22 -10.26
CA TYR A 206 -1.15 6.01 -10.50
C TYR A 206 -2.47 5.24 -10.26
N PRO A 207 -3.53 5.90 -9.77
CA PRO A 207 -4.82 5.27 -9.53
C PRO A 207 -5.64 5.06 -10.80
N VAL A 208 -6.30 3.90 -10.90
CA VAL A 208 -7.41 3.73 -11.86
C VAL A 208 -8.62 4.54 -11.38
N TRP A 209 -8.91 4.49 -10.08
CA TRP A 209 -9.97 5.25 -9.42
C TRP A 209 -9.42 5.85 -8.15
N SER A 210 -9.74 7.12 -7.92
CA SER A 210 -9.53 7.83 -6.67
C SER A 210 -10.50 8.99 -6.62
N ILE A 211 -10.86 9.43 -5.42
CA ILE A 211 -11.73 10.60 -5.18
C ILE A 211 -10.97 11.82 -4.66
N ALA A 212 -9.64 11.75 -4.61
CA ALA A 212 -8.80 12.76 -3.99
C ALA A 212 -8.22 13.76 -5.01
N GLU A 213 -7.08 14.37 -4.68
CA GLU A 213 -6.49 15.53 -5.36
C GLU A 213 -6.17 15.30 -6.84
N HIS A 214 -5.60 14.15 -7.19
CA HIS A 214 -5.33 13.75 -8.57
C HIS A 214 -6.54 13.03 -9.18
N GLY A 215 -7.21 12.19 -8.41
CA GLY A 215 -8.40 11.48 -8.87
C GLY A 215 -8.11 10.42 -9.95
N PRO A 216 -9.11 10.01 -10.76
CA PRO A 216 -8.94 8.89 -11.68
C PRO A 216 -7.98 9.21 -12.85
N THR A 217 -6.96 8.36 -13.06
CA THR A 217 -6.06 8.53 -14.21
C THR A 217 -6.71 8.04 -15.51
N HIS A 218 -7.11 8.97 -16.38
CA HIS A 218 -7.85 8.67 -17.63
C HIS A 218 -7.15 7.63 -18.52
N CYS A 219 -5.81 7.70 -18.64
CA CYS A 219 -5.02 6.72 -19.37
C CYS A 219 -5.25 5.27 -18.87
N LEU A 220 -5.27 5.07 -17.55
CA LEU A 220 -5.47 3.76 -16.92
C LEU A 220 -6.94 3.32 -16.95
N VAL A 221 -7.89 4.24 -16.75
CA VAL A 221 -9.33 3.95 -16.91
C VAL A 221 -9.63 3.44 -18.32
N LYS A 222 -8.97 4.00 -19.33
CA LYS A 222 -9.15 3.62 -20.74
C LYS A 222 -8.40 2.35 -21.13
N GLN A 223 -7.13 2.20 -20.71
CA GLN A 223 -6.24 1.15 -21.23
C GLN A 223 -6.06 -0.04 -20.29
N LEU A 224 -5.98 0.20 -18.97
CA LEU A 224 -5.71 -0.86 -17.98
C LEU A 224 -7.00 -1.49 -17.46
N ARG A 225 -7.99 -0.69 -17.06
CA ARG A 225 -9.25 -1.17 -16.46
C ARG A 225 -9.95 -2.28 -17.28
N PRO A 226 -10.05 -2.19 -18.62
CA PRO A 226 -10.66 -3.27 -19.41
C PRO A 226 -9.88 -4.59 -19.31
N LEU A 227 -8.55 -4.55 -19.20
CA LEU A 227 -7.71 -5.74 -19.06
C LEU A 227 -7.90 -6.37 -17.67
N LEU A 228 -7.96 -5.56 -16.61
CA LEU A 228 -8.18 -6.05 -15.25
C LEU A 228 -9.45 -6.89 -15.16
N ALA A 229 -10.55 -6.38 -15.74
CA ALA A 229 -11.82 -7.09 -15.74
C ALA A 229 -11.84 -8.29 -16.70
N THR A 230 -11.27 -8.16 -17.90
CA THR A 230 -11.26 -9.24 -18.90
C THR A 230 -10.54 -10.49 -18.37
N TYR A 231 -9.44 -10.30 -17.64
CA TYR A 231 -8.60 -11.39 -17.13
C TYR A 231 -8.85 -11.73 -15.66
N GLY A 232 -9.87 -11.14 -15.02
CA GLY A 232 -10.27 -11.50 -13.65
C GLY A 232 -9.21 -11.16 -12.59
N VAL A 233 -8.52 -10.02 -12.73
CA VAL A 233 -7.59 -9.52 -11.72
C VAL A 233 -8.33 -9.32 -10.39
N THR A 234 -7.76 -9.80 -9.29
CA THR A 234 -8.33 -9.76 -7.95
C THR A 234 -8.40 -8.33 -7.40
N ALA A 235 -7.31 -7.58 -7.51
CA ALA A 235 -7.24 -6.18 -7.10
C ALA A 235 -6.14 -5.42 -7.88
N TYR A 236 -6.32 -4.10 -7.98
CA TYR A 236 -5.30 -3.16 -8.41
C TYR A 236 -4.84 -2.35 -7.19
N LEU A 237 -3.53 -2.27 -6.96
CA LEU A 237 -2.93 -1.53 -5.84
C LEU A 237 -2.18 -0.31 -6.38
N CYS A 238 -2.36 0.84 -5.74
CA CYS A 238 -1.73 2.11 -6.13
C CYS A 238 -1.57 3.07 -4.95
N GLY A 239 -0.77 4.12 -5.19
CA GLY A 239 -0.58 5.27 -4.30
C GLY A 239 -0.96 6.54 -5.04
N HIS A 240 -0.02 7.50 -5.11
CA HIS A 240 -0.07 8.80 -5.79
C HIS A 240 -1.02 9.81 -5.14
N ASP A 241 -2.27 9.44 -4.89
CA ASP A 241 -3.13 10.23 -4.01
C ASP A 241 -2.77 9.92 -2.56
N HIS A 242 -2.44 10.94 -1.77
CA HIS A 242 -1.82 10.81 -0.45
C HIS A 242 -2.84 10.51 0.67
N ASN A 243 -3.58 9.41 0.52
CA ASN A 243 -4.61 8.95 1.45
C ASN A 243 -4.86 7.45 1.29
N LEU A 244 -5.76 6.89 2.10
CA LEU A 244 -6.12 5.47 2.06
C LEU A 244 -7.54 5.28 1.53
N GLN A 245 -7.69 4.49 0.46
CA GLN A 245 -8.98 4.20 -0.16
C GLN A 245 -9.12 2.72 -0.50
N ALA A 246 -10.33 2.20 -0.40
CA ALA A 246 -10.69 0.87 -0.88
C ALA A 246 -11.98 0.94 -1.68
N HIS A 247 -11.87 0.75 -3.00
CA HIS A 247 -13.01 0.77 -3.91
C HIS A 247 -13.53 -0.65 -4.14
N PRO A 248 -14.84 -0.92 -3.96
CA PRO A 248 -15.41 -2.18 -4.39
C PRO A 248 -15.29 -2.30 -5.92
N PRO A 249 -15.38 -3.52 -6.49
CA PRO A 249 -15.46 -3.69 -7.93
C PRO A 249 -16.62 -2.86 -8.47
N ALA A 250 -16.33 -1.78 -9.20
CA ALA A 250 -17.35 -0.99 -9.89
C ALA A 250 -18.13 -1.95 -10.78
N ASP A 251 -19.46 -2.04 -10.59
CA ASP A 251 -20.37 -3.06 -11.12
C ASP A 251 -20.06 -3.41 -12.60
N MET A 252 -19.16 -4.38 -12.81
CA MET A 252 -18.83 -4.93 -14.12
C MET A 252 -19.96 -5.89 -14.46
N GLY A 253 -21.10 -5.33 -14.88
CA GLY A 253 -22.30 -6.02 -15.37
C GLY A 253 -22.45 -7.45 -14.90
N ARG A 254 -23.07 -7.64 -13.72
CA ARG A 254 -23.52 -8.92 -13.13
C ARG A 254 -23.51 -10.11 -14.09
N ARG A 255 -22.38 -10.81 -14.22
CA ARG A 255 -22.43 -12.24 -14.55
C ARG A 255 -22.82 -12.96 -13.27
N LYS A 256 -24.05 -13.48 -13.23
CA LYS A 256 -24.55 -14.32 -12.13
C LYS A 256 -23.59 -15.50 -11.94
N SER A 257 -22.69 -15.39 -10.98
CA SER A 257 -21.96 -16.53 -10.43
C SER A 257 -22.98 -17.47 -9.79
N LYS A 258 -22.95 -18.76 -10.17
CA LYS A 258 -23.73 -19.81 -9.49
C LYS A 258 -23.17 -20.15 -8.09
N ARG A 259 -22.09 -19.50 -7.66
CA ARG A 259 -21.42 -19.78 -6.39
C ARG A 259 -22.07 -18.96 -5.27
N LYS A 260 -22.59 -19.63 -4.24
CA LYS A 260 -23.08 -18.95 -3.02
C LYS A 260 -21.94 -18.13 -2.41
N PRO A 261 -22.16 -16.85 -2.07
CA PRO A 261 -21.15 -16.07 -1.37
C PRO A 261 -20.82 -16.73 -0.03
N PRO A 262 -19.54 -16.69 0.41
CA PRO A 262 -19.19 -17.11 1.76
C PRO A 262 -19.99 -16.27 2.78
N PRO A 263 -20.34 -16.84 3.94
CA PRO A 263 -21.07 -16.12 4.97
C PRO A 263 -20.26 -14.88 5.37
N LYS A 264 -20.93 -13.71 5.32
CA LYS A 264 -20.34 -12.45 5.77
C LYS A 264 -19.88 -12.62 7.23
N LYS A 265 -18.57 -12.68 7.47
CA LYS A 265 -18.05 -12.43 8.82
C LYS A 265 -18.39 -10.98 9.14
N LYS A 266 -19.16 -10.76 10.20
CA LYS A 266 -19.35 -9.42 10.76
C LYS A 266 -17.97 -8.90 11.14
N MET A 267 -17.62 -7.72 10.65
CA MET A 267 -16.47 -6.97 11.11
C MET A 267 -16.78 -6.59 12.57
N THR A 268 -16.29 -7.37 13.52
CA THR A 268 -16.53 -7.17 14.95
C THR A 268 -15.45 -6.26 15.50
N GLY A 269 -15.63 -4.97 15.29
CA GLY A 269 -14.94 -3.91 16.00
C GLY A 269 -15.84 -2.68 15.95
N THR A 270 -16.22 -2.15 17.11
CA THR A 270 -16.92 -0.86 17.18
C THR A 270 -15.86 0.20 16.87
N LEU A 271 -16.10 1.03 15.85
CA LEU A 271 -15.21 2.15 15.55
C LEU A 271 -15.16 3.10 16.76
N GLU A 272 -13.99 3.66 17.04
CA GLU A 272 -13.83 4.62 18.13
C GLU A 272 -14.62 5.90 17.82
N THR A 273 -15.29 6.43 18.84
CA THR A 273 -16.11 7.65 18.73
C THR A 273 -15.60 8.78 19.62
N GLN A 274 -14.50 8.56 20.34
CA GLN A 274 -13.86 9.52 21.23
C GLN A 274 -12.36 9.56 20.98
N PHE A 275 -11.82 10.76 20.84
CA PHE A 275 -10.45 10.97 20.38
C PHE A 275 -9.65 11.86 21.34
N THR A 276 -8.33 11.84 21.22
CA THR A 276 -7.42 12.69 22.02
C THR A 276 -7.40 14.11 21.45
N CYS A 277 -7.47 15.13 22.30
CA CYS A 277 -7.47 16.51 21.82
C CYS A 277 -6.07 16.96 21.39
N PRO A 278 -5.88 17.51 20.17
CA PRO A 278 -4.58 18.01 19.73
C PRO A 278 -4.11 19.27 20.47
N PHE A 279 -5.02 20.02 21.11
CA PHE A 279 -4.70 21.26 21.82
C PHE A 279 -4.31 21.05 23.28
N CYS A 280 -5.08 20.23 24.01
CA CYS A 280 -4.89 20.03 25.45
C CYS A 280 -4.38 18.63 25.82
N ASN A 281 -4.15 17.76 24.81
CA ASN A 281 -3.61 16.42 24.92
C ASN A 281 -4.35 15.49 25.91
N HIS A 282 -5.61 15.80 26.24
CA HIS A 282 -6.43 14.93 27.08
C HIS A 282 -6.99 13.78 26.23
N GLU A 283 -6.70 12.56 26.65
CA GLU A 283 -7.19 11.35 25.98
C GLU A 283 -8.72 11.27 26.04
N LYS A 284 -9.34 10.83 24.94
CA LYS A 284 -10.80 10.60 24.81
C LYS A 284 -11.66 11.79 25.25
N SER A 285 -11.17 13.02 25.03
CA SER A 285 -11.87 14.26 25.39
C SER A 285 -12.60 14.90 24.21
N CYS A 286 -12.42 14.39 22.99
CA CYS A 286 -13.07 14.92 21.79
C CYS A 286 -14.24 14.06 21.37
N ASP A 287 -15.43 14.65 21.37
CA ASP A 287 -16.67 14.03 20.90
C ASP A 287 -17.03 14.53 19.50
N VAL A 288 -17.54 13.63 18.66
CA VAL A 288 -17.95 13.95 17.28
C VAL A 288 -19.47 13.85 17.13
N LYS A 289 -20.07 14.87 16.50
CA LYS A 289 -21.47 14.92 16.08
C LYS A 289 -21.55 14.89 14.56
N MET A 290 -22.31 13.93 14.03
CA MET A 290 -22.53 13.76 12.60
C MET A 290 -23.92 14.28 12.21
N ASP A 291 -24.00 15.46 11.60
CA ASP A 291 -25.23 15.99 11.01
C ASP A 291 -25.33 15.58 9.54
N ARG A 292 -25.96 14.43 9.29
CA ARG A 292 -26.16 13.88 7.95
C ARG A 292 -27.17 14.68 7.12
N ALA A 293 -28.07 15.45 7.74
CA ALA A 293 -29.03 16.26 7.01
C ALA A 293 -28.34 17.48 6.38
N ARG A 294 -27.31 18.01 7.06
CA ARG A 294 -26.52 19.16 6.61
C ARG A 294 -25.18 18.76 5.99
N ASN A 295 -24.91 17.47 5.83
CA ASN A 295 -23.63 16.94 5.37
C ASN A 295 -22.44 17.57 6.12
N THR A 296 -22.57 17.69 7.45
CA THR A 296 -21.58 18.35 8.30
C THR A 296 -21.18 17.47 9.49
N GLY A 297 -19.88 17.31 9.72
CA GLY A 297 -19.31 16.71 10.92
C GLY A 297 -18.73 17.78 11.82
N VAL A 298 -19.00 17.71 13.12
CA VAL A 298 -18.48 18.64 14.13
C VAL A 298 -17.77 17.85 15.21
N ILE A 299 -16.57 18.27 15.57
CA ILE A 299 -15.79 17.71 16.67
C ILE A 299 -15.49 18.78 17.70
N SER A 300 -15.64 18.45 18.97
CA SER A 300 -15.43 19.39 20.08
C SER A 300 -14.71 18.72 21.25
N CYS A 301 -13.72 19.38 21.83
CA CYS A 301 -13.07 18.93 23.06
C CYS A 301 -13.87 19.36 24.30
N THR A 302 -14.21 18.44 25.19
CA THR A 302 -14.91 18.73 26.44
C THR A 302 -14.04 19.40 27.51
N VAL A 303 -12.72 19.42 27.32
CA VAL A 303 -11.75 19.97 28.28
C VAL A 303 -11.36 21.39 27.92
N CYS A 304 -10.84 21.61 26.71
CA CYS A 304 -10.38 22.93 26.27
C CYS A 304 -11.39 23.69 25.40
N LEU A 305 -12.54 23.07 25.07
CA LEU A 305 -13.64 23.68 24.32
C LEU A 305 -13.31 24.07 22.87
N GLU A 306 -12.17 23.65 22.36
CA GLU A 306 -11.83 23.80 20.94
C GLU A 306 -12.77 22.95 20.08
N GLU A 307 -13.19 23.52 18.95
CA GLU A 307 -14.19 22.94 18.04
C GLU A 307 -13.74 23.08 16.59
N PHE A 308 -14.09 22.09 15.77
CA PHE A 308 -13.85 22.09 14.34
C PHE A 308 -15.03 21.48 13.58
N GLN A 309 -15.22 21.95 12.35
CA GLN A 309 -16.28 21.51 11.47
C GLN A 309 -15.74 21.21 10.07
N THR A 310 -16.17 20.08 9.50
CA THR A 310 -15.82 19.64 8.15
C THR A 310 -17.04 19.10 7.38
N PRO A 311 -17.09 19.21 6.04
CA PRO A 311 -18.09 18.51 5.25
C PRO A 311 -18.00 16.99 5.42
N ILE A 312 -19.14 16.30 5.50
CA ILE A 312 -19.19 14.83 5.54
C ILE A 312 -20.05 14.27 4.42
N THR A 313 -19.78 13.04 4.01
CA THR A 313 -20.61 12.28 3.08
C THR A 313 -21.44 11.23 3.82
N TYR A 314 -22.25 10.45 3.12
CA TYR A 314 -22.97 9.31 3.72
C TYR A 314 -22.05 8.15 4.13
N LEU A 315 -20.78 8.16 3.68
CA LEU A 315 -19.77 7.17 4.01
C LEU A 315 -18.87 7.59 5.17
N SER A 316 -18.83 8.88 5.51
CA SER A 316 -17.93 9.38 6.55
C SER A 316 -18.29 8.81 7.92
N GLU A 317 -17.31 8.52 8.75
CA GLU A 317 -17.44 8.06 10.14
C GLU A 317 -16.81 9.09 11.10
N PRO A 318 -17.06 9.03 12.43
CA PRO A 318 -16.49 9.98 13.39
C PRO A 318 -14.98 10.16 13.31
N VAL A 319 -14.25 9.10 12.96
CA VAL A 319 -12.78 9.13 12.79
C VAL A 319 -12.36 10.04 11.64
N ASP A 320 -13.15 10.13 10.56
CA ASP A 320 -12.81 10.98 9.42
C ASP A 320 -12.87 12.47 9.80
N VAL A 321 -13.85 12.86 10.62
CA VAL A 321 -13.96 14.23 11.16
C VAL A 321 -12.79 14.58 12.07
N TYR A 322 -12.33 13.61 12.87
CA TYR A 322 -11.15 13.79 13.70
C TYR A 322 -9.88 13.93 12.85
N SER A 323 -9.70 13.09 11.83
CA SER A 323 -8.58 13.20 10.89
C SER A 323 -8.55 14.57 10.20
N ASP A 324 -9.68 15.05 9.69
CA ASP A 324 -9.78 16.38 9.06
C ASP A 324 -9.39 17.50 10.06
N TRP A 325 -9.72 17.35 11.34
CA TRP A 325 -9.34 18.32 12.36
C TRP A 325 -7.84 18.35 12.60
N ILE A 326 -7.19 17.17 12.65
CA ILE A 326 -5.74 17.06 12.77
C ILE A 326 -5.07 17.70 11.56
N ASP A 327 -5.53 17.39 10.35
CA ASP A 327 -4.98 17.94 9.10
C ASP A 327 -5.10 19.47 9.07
N ALA A 328 -6.24 20.02 9.49
CA ALA A 328 -6.46 21.46 9.59
C ALA A 328 -5.56 22.13 10.65
N CYS A 329 -5.39 21.49 11.82
CA CYS A 329 -4.48 21.97 12.86
C CYS A 329 -3.03 22.02 12.35
N GLU A 330 -2.61 21.00 11.61
CA GLU A 330 -1.26 20.91 11.05
C GLU A 330 -1.03 21.93 9.95
N ALA A 331 -2.00 22.16 9.06
CA ALA A 331 -1.92 23.18 8.01
C ALA A 331 -1.81 24.61 8.57
N ALA A 332 -2.45 24.90 9.71
CA ALA A 332 -2.37 26.20 10.37
C ALA A 332 -1.01 26.46 11.06
N ASN A 333 -0.20 25.42 11.29
CA ASN A 333 1.10 25.49 11.96
C ASN A 333 2.30 25.52 10.98
N GLN A 334 2.06 25.59 9.67
CA GLN A 334 3.08 25.72 8.61
C GLN A 334 3.24 27.17 8.15
#